data_AF-A0A5N3S2C6-F1
#
_entry.id   AF-A0A5N3S2C6-F1
#
_cell.length_a   1.000
_cell.length_b   1.000
_cell.length_c   1.000
_cell.angle_alpha   90.00
_cell.angle_beta   90.00
_cell.angle_gamma   90.00
#
_symmetry.space_group_name_H-M   'P 1'
#
loop_
_entity.id
_entity.type
_entity.pdbx_description
1 polymer ?
#
loop_
_entity_poly.entity_id
_entity_poly.type
_entity_poly.pdbx_seq_one_letter_code
_entity_poly.pdbx_strand_id
1 'polypeptide(L)'
;MVTDNFFYNSELYRDYSELVIERQVRGRDLLICCLDTGQYYDSFSLAMLHSYYEQKPEMIVSGFCRIMSLVDNNFFRKINCKGKFKERLFSNTRGELAEYLESNKVKMKSGCFSINRKIENKITFNNYDHVNFNKYNSRLDAIVIASLTNEYQDIVRKYAQDILIPGGHVFICDNSHALEIKGMRCLKKGVYVRV
;
A
#
# COMPACT_ATOMS: atom_id res chain seq x y z
N MET A 1 -15.02 -10.82 -6.95
CA MET A 1 -13.74 -10.10 -6.88
C MET A 1 -12.72 -10.93 -7.63
N VAL A 2 -11.92 -10.35 -8.53
CA VAL A 2 -10.84 -11.10 -9.20
C VAL A 2 -9.84 -11.50 -8.13
N THR A 3 -9.85 -12.77 -7.74
CA THR A 3 -8.75 -13.36 -6.97
C THR A 3 -7.46 -13.14 -7.77
N ASP A 4 -6.38 -12.75 -7.09
CA ASP A 4 -4.98 -12.81 -7.56
C ASP A 4 -4.37 -11.57 -8.25
N ASN A 5 -4.93 -10.36 -8.14
CA ASN A 5 -4.28 -9.14 -8.67
C ASN A 5 -4.41 -7.97 -7.70
N PHE A 6 -5.05 -6.87 -8.09
CA PHE A 6 -5.17 -5.64 -7.29
C PHE A 6 -6.18 -5.76 -6.14
N PHE A 7 -5.96 -4.96 -5.09
CA PHE A 7 -6.83 -4.87 -3.91
C PHE A 7 -7.08 -6.23 -3.23
N TYR A 8 -6.06 -7.09 -3.22
CA TYR A 8 -6.11 -8.38 -2.54
C TYR A 8 -6.36 -8.19 -1.04
N ASN A 9 -7.37 -8.87 -0.48
CA ASN A 9 -7.93 -8.61 0.86
C ASN A 9 -8.61 -7.25 0.97
N SER A 10 -9.75 -7.11 0.30
CA SER A 10 -10.55 -5.89 0.28
C SER A 10 -10.90 -5.35 1.68
N GLU A 11 -11.03 -6.22 2.69
CA GLU A 11 -11.26 -5.80 4.07
C GLU A 11 -10.12 -4.97 4.64
N LEU A 12 -8.86 -5.34 4.36
CA LEU A 12 -7.69 -4.57 4.76
C LEU A 12 -7.72 -3.17 4.15
N TYR A 13 -8.06 -3.07 2.85
CA TYR A 13 -8.12 -1.79 2.15
C TYR A 13 -9.31 -0.92 2.60
N ARG A 14 -10.40 -1.53 3.07
CA ARG A 14 -11.51 -0.82 3.72
C ARG A 14 -11.03 -0.18 5.02
N ASP A 15 -10.43 -0.96 5.91
CA ASP A 15 -9.93 -0.46 7.20
C ASP A 15 -8.86 0.62 7.02
N TYR A 16 -7.97 0.41 6.05
CA TYR A 16 -6.96 1.38 5.65
C TYR A 16 -7.60 2.71 5.21
N SER A 17 -8.66 2.64 4.41
CA SER A 17 -9.36 3.83 3.93
C SER A 17 -9.98 4.62 5.08
N GLU A 18 -10.61 3.93 6.02
CA GLU A 18 -11.25 4.55 7.19
C GLU A 18 -10.24 5.21 8.13
N LEU A 19 -9.08 4.59 8.35
CA LEU A 19 -8.13 5.03 9.38
C LEU A 19 -7.01 5.94 8.87
N VAL A 20 -6.64 5.82 7.60
CA VAL A 20 -5.47 6.50 7.01
C VAL A 20 -5.89 7.51 5.94
N ILE A 21 -6.74 7.12 4.98
CA ILE A 21 -7.11 8.02 3.87
C ILE A 21 -7.90 9.22 4.37
N GLU A 22 -8.73 9.07 5.41
CA GLU A 22 -9.43 10.21 6.03
C GLU A 22 -8.47 11.35 6.44
N ARG A 23 -7.24 11.02 6.85
CA ARG A 23 -6.21 12.02 7.19
C ARG A 23 -5.73 12.77 5.96
N GLN A 24 -5.54 12.05 4.85
CA GLN A 24 -5.19 12.64 3.56
C GLN A 24 -6.29 13.59 3.08
N VAL A 25 -7.54 13.14 3.19
CA VAL A 25 -8.74 13.91 2.85
C VAL A 25 -8.80 15.24 3.59
N ARG A 26 -8.29 15.28 4.83
CA ARG A 26 -8.18 16.46 5.68
C ARG A 26 -6.90 17.29 5.43
N GLY A 27 -6.16 17.02 4.36
CA GLY A 27 -4.99 17.81 3.95
C GLY A 27 -3.66 17.39 4.51
N ARG A 28 -3.57 16.21 5.13
CA ARG A 28 -2.28 15.69 5.59
C ARG A 28 -1.54 14.99 4.46
N ASP A 29 -0.30 15.39 4.25
CA ASP A 29 0.63 14.59 3.47
C ASP A 29 0.95 13.29 4.23
N LEU A 30 0.89 12.17 3.52
CA LEU A 30 1.11 10.84 4.09
C LEU A 30 2.37 10.19 3.55
N LEU A 31 3.08 9.49 4.43
CA LEU A 31 4.16 8.58 4.06
C LEU A 31 3.83 7.15 4.49
N ILE A 32 3.66 6.28 3.51
CA ILE A 32 3.20 4.91 3.70
C ILE A 32 4.32 3.94 3.35
N CYS A 33 4.54 2.93 4.18
CA CYS A 33 5.42 1.81 3.86
C CYS A 33 4.57 0.62 3.41
N CYS A 34 4.82 0.11 2.22
CA CYS A 34 4.22 -1.14 1.74
C CYS A 34 5.30 -2.23 1.74
N LEU A 35 5.14 -3.27 2.55
CA LEU A 35 5.98 -4.46 2.46
C LEU A 35 5.39 -5.35 1.36
N ASP A 36 5.95 -5.24 0.16
CA ASP A 36 5.35 -5.73 -1.08
C ASP A 36 6.10 -6.99 -1.56
N THR A 37 5.40 -8.11 -1.65
CA THR A 37 5.96 -9.34 -2.23
C THR A 37 5.97 -9.30 -3.77
N GLY A 38 5.25 -8.32 -4.35
CA GLY A 38 5.00 -8.11 -5.77
C GLY A 38 3.98 -9.06 -6.38
N GLN A 39 3.39 -9.95 -5.59
CA GLN A 39 2.42 -10.93 -6.06
C GLN A 39 1.06 -10.30 -6.37
N TYR A 40 0.63 -9.31 -5.57
CA TYR A 40 -0.72 -8.74 -5.60
C TYR A 40 -0.75 -7.24 -5.93
N TYR A 41 0.36 -6.71 -6.45
CA TYR A 41 0.48 -5.30 -6.85
C TYR A 41 0.03 -4.31 -5.76
N ASP A 42 0.38 -4.58 -4.51
CA ASP A 42 -0.15 -3.86 -3.35
C ASP A 42 0.24 -2.39 -3.36
N SER A 43 1.49 -2.10 -3.73
CA SER A 43 1.96 -0.73 -3.89
C SER A 43 1.13 0.04 -4.93
N PHE A 44 0.75 -0.62 -6.03
CA PHE A 44 -0.09 0.00 -7.07
C PHE A 44 -1.55 0.10 -6.63
N SER A 45 -2.05 -0.84 -5.85
CA SER A 45 -3.39 -0.78 -5.25
C SER A 45 -3.51 0.42 -4.31
N LEU A 46 -2.53 0.61 -3.41
CA LEU A 46 -2.44 1.78 -2.53
C LEU A 46 -2.33 3.07 -3.35
N ALA A 47 -1.46 3.13 -4.36
CA ALA A 47 -1.28 4.33 -5.17
C ALA A 47 -2.56 4.71 -5.92
N MET A 48 -3.26 3.72 -6.49
CA MET A 48 -4.54 3.90 -7.16
C MET A 48 -5.61 4.42 -6.19
N LEU A 49 -5.69 3.82 -5.00
CA LEU A 49 -6.65 4.21 -3.96
C LEU A 49 -6.43 5.66 -3.52
N HIS A 50 -5.20 6.04 -3.21
CA HIS A 50 -4.87 7.41 -2.84
C HIS A 50 -5.15 8.40 -3.98
N SER A 51 -4.79 8.05 -5.22
CA SER A 51 -5.07 8.92 -6.37
C SER A 51 -6.56 9.11 -6.62
N TYR A 52 -7.36 8.05 -6.43
CA TYR A 52 -8.81 8.11 -6.56
C TYR A 52 -9.42 9.10 -5.56
N TYR A 53 -9.00 9.04 -4.28
CA TYR A 53 -9.49 9.98 -3.27
C TYR A 53 -8.93 11.40 -3.46
N GLU A 54 -7.71 11.58 -3.96
CA GLU A 54 -7.17 12.91 -4.29
C GLU A 54 -7.96 13.64 -5.38
N GLN A 55 -8.68 12.92 -6.25
CA GLN A 55 -9.38 13.51 -7.40
C GLN A 55 -10.88 13.72 -7.17
N LYS A 56 -11.42 13.37 -5.99
CA LYS A 56 -12.84 13.61 -5.73
C LYS A 56 -13.12 15.12 -5.72
N PRO A 57 -14.05 15.60 -6.54
CA PRO A 57 -14.22 17.02 -6.89
C PRO A 57 -14.61 17.94 -5.71
N GLU A 58 -15.05 17.37 -4.59
CA GLU A 58 -15.43 18.10 -3.38
C GLU A 58 -14.24 18.40 -2.44
N MET A 59 -13.05 17.91 -2.77
CA MET A 59 -11.90 17.92 -1.87
C MET A 59 -10.94 19.08 -2.17
N ILE A 60 -11.21 20.23 -1.57
CA ILE A 60 -10.44 21.47 -1.78
C ILE A 60 -9.02 21.39 -1.18
N VAL A 61 -8.77 20.48 -0.23
CA VAL A 61 -7.53 20.44 0.57
C VAL A 61 -6.99 19.01 0.70
N SER A 62 -6.96 18.20 -0.36
CA SER A 62 -6.39 16.84 -0.24
C SER A 62 -4.86 16.88 -0.14
N GLY A 63 -4.30 16.19 0.86
CA GLY A 63 -2.85 16.01 1.01
C GLY A 63 -2.30 14.98 0.02
N PHE A 64 -0.98 14.96 -0.18
CA PHE A 64 -0.33 14.00 -1.06
C PHE A 64 0.02 12.71 -0.34
N CYS A 65 -0.04 11.57 -1.04
CA CYS A 65 0.51 10.32 -0.53
C CYS A 65 1.80 9.93 -1.28
N ARG A 66 2.82 9.53 -0.51
CA ARG A 66 4.02 8.84 -1.00
C ARG A 66 4.08 7.44 -0.41
N ILE A 67 4.40 6.47 -1.26
CA ILE A 67 4.47 5.05 -0.91
C ILE A 67 5.91 4.59 -1.07
N MET A 68 6.54 4.23 0.05
CA MET A 68 7.78 3.50 0.09
C MET A 68 7.47 2.00 -0.03
N SER A 69 7.62 1.45 -1.23
CA SER A 69 7.48 0.02 -1.47
C SER A 69 8.79 -0.68 -1.13
N LEU A 70 8.75 -1.58 -0.15
CA LEU A 70 9.89 -2.37 0.29
C LEU A 70 9.73 -3.80 -0.22
N VAL A 71 10.75 -4.29 -0.90
CA VAL A 71 10.71 -5.61 -1.54
C VAL A 71 11.98 -6.41 -1.25
N ASP A 72 11.88 -7.74 -1.26
CA ASP A 72 13.04 -8.65 -1.15
C ASP A 72 13.90 -8.64 -2.43
N ASN A 73 15.22 -8.61 -2.26
CA ASN A 73 16.25 -8.82 -3.29
C ASN A 73 16.01 -10.03 -4.20
N ASN A 74 15.60 -11.18 -3.64
CA ASN A 74 15.33 -12.39 -4.42
C ASN A 74 14.16 -12.22 -5.40
N PHE A 75 13.28 -11.26 -5.10
CA PHE A 75 12.09 -10.96 -5.89
C PHE A 75 12.22 -9.64 -6.67
N PHE A 76 13.14 -8.72 -6.34
CA PHE A 76 13.23 -7.40 -6.97
C PHE A 76 13.24 -7.43 -8.52
N ARG A 77 13.93 -8.42 -9.12
CA ARG A 77 13.96 -8.61 -10.59
C ARG A 77 12.66 -9.18 -11.19
N LYS A 78 11.85 -9.86 -10.38
CA LYS A 78 10.58 -10.49 -10.73
C LYS A 78 9.37 -9.59 -10.45
N ILE A 79 9.54 -8.59 -9.57
CA ILE A 79 8.48 -7.66 -9.22
C ILE A 79 8.22 -6.70 -10.37
N ASN A 80 6.95 -6.38 -10.58
CA ASN A 80 6.50 -5.48 -11.63
C ASN A 80 6.76 -4.00 -11.29
N CYS A 81 7.99 -3.64 -10.92
CA CYS A 81 8.36 -2.26 -10.59
C CYS A 81 8.15 -1.29 -11.78
N LYS A 82 8.06 -1.83 -13.00
CA LYS A 82 7.82 -1.07 -14.24
C LYS A 82 6.35 -0.76 -14.50
N GLY A 83 5.42 -1.26 -13.68
CA GLY A 83 3.99 -0.97 -13.81
C GLY A 83 3.39 -1.46 -15.13
N LYS A 84 3.82 -2.61 -15.65
CA LYS A 84 3.28 -3.17 -16.91
C LYS A 84 2.37 -4.34 -16.62
N PHE A 85 1.09 -4.20 -16.92
CA PHE A 85 0.05 -5.14 -16.52
C PHE A 85 -0.60 -5.78 -17.75
N LYS A 86 -1.00 -7.05 -17.63
CA LYS A 86 -1.76 -7.75 -18.69
C LYS A 86 -3.25 -7.43 -18.51
N GLU A 87 -3.93 -6.96 -19.56
CA GLU A 87 -5.35 -6.53 -19.48
C GLU A 87 -6.28 -7.63 -18.96
N ARG A 88 -6.05 -8.89 -19.36
CA ARG A 88 -6.85 -10.05 -18.94
C ARG A 88 -6.92 -10.28 -17.43
N LEU A 89 -5.97 -9.73 -16.67
CA LEU A 89 -5.92 -9.86 -15.21
C LEU A 89 -6.92 -8.91 -14.50
N PHE A 90 -7.61 -8.05 -15.26
CA PHE A 90 -8.45 -6.97 -14.72
C PHE A 90 -9.90 -7.04 -15.19
N SER A 91 -10.31 -8.13 -15.85
CA SER A 91 -11.61 -8.23 -16.51
C SER A 91 -12.82 -8.33 -15.56
N ASN A 92 -12.64 -8.58 -14.26
CA ASN A 92 -13.76 -8.68 -13.31
C ASN A 92 -13.72 -7.70 -12.13
N THR A 93 -12.92 -6.63 -12.18
CA THR A 93 -12.99 -5.54 -11.18
C THR A 93 -14.20 -4.66 -11.51
N ARG A 94 -15.07 -4.37 -10.54
CA ARG A 94 -16.30 -3.57 -10.72
C ARG A 94 -16.36 -2.45 -9.68
N GLY A 95 -17.18 -1.43 -9.94
CA GLY A 95 -17.40 -0.27 -9.06
C GLY A 95 -16.50 0.92 -9.39
N GLU A 96 -16.62 1.99 -8.60
CA GLU A 96 -16.00 3.29 -8.89
C GLU A 96 -14.47 3.22 -9.04
N LEU A 97 -13.79 2.40 -8.22
CA LEU A 97 -12.34 2.19 -8.35
C LEU A 97 -11.95 1.46 -9.64
N ALA A 98 -12.82 0.61 -10.18
CA ALA A 98 -12.57 -0.09 -11.44
C ALA A 98 -12.71 0.86 -12.63
N GLU A 99 -13.74 1.71 -12.62
CA GLU A 99 -13.93 2.78 -13.60
C GLU A 99 -12.77 3.78 -13.54
N TYR A 100 -12.36 4.14 -12.32
CA TYR A 100 -11.21 5.00 -12.10
C TYR A 100 -9.92 4.39 -12.65
N LEU A 101 -9.67 3.11 -12.36
CA LEU A 101 -8.53 2.38 -12.93
C LEU A 101 -8.59 2.41 -14.46
N GLU A 102 -9.74 2.08 -15.07
CA GLU A 102 -9.92 2.07 -16.53
C GLU A 102 -9.61 3.43 -17.16
N SER A 103 -10.12 4.51 -16.58
CA SER A 103 -9.85 5.88 -17.04
C SER A 103 -8.37 6.29 -16.93
N ASN A 104 -7.60 5.61 -16.06
CA ASN A 104 -6.19 5.87 -15.84
C ASN A 104 -5.27 4.84 -16.51
N LYS A 105 -5.80 3.90 -17.30
CA LYS A 105 -4.98 2.99 -18.09
C LYS A 105 -4.34 3.71 -19.27
N VAL A 106 -3.06 3.45 -19.47
CA VAL A 106 -2.34 3.80 -20.69
C VAL A 106 -2.14 2.52 -21.49
N LYS A 107 -2.93 2.33 -22.55
CA LYS A 107 -2.89 1.12 -23.37
C LYS A 107 -1.52 0.97 -24.04
N MET A 108 -0.98 -0.24 -23.96
CA MET A 108 0.26 -0.64 -24.61
C MET A 108 -0.04 -1.68 -25.70
N LYS A 109 0.96 -1.96 -26.56
CA LYS A 109 0.86 -3.07 -27.51
C LYS A 109 0.68 -4.39 -26.76
N SER A 110 0.13 -5.41 -27.44
CA SER A 110 0.01 -6.79 -26.95
C SER A 110 -0.88 -7.02 -25.73
N GLY A 111 -2.03 -6.34 -25.63
CA GLY A 111 -3.02 -6.58 -24.56
C GLY A 111 -2.47 -6.27 -23.16
N CYS A 112 -1.57 -5.29 -23.10
CA CYS A 112 -0.96 -4.82 -21.87
C CYS A 112 -1.30 -3.34 -21.66
N PHE A 113 -1.25 -2.87 -20.43
CA PHE A 113 -1.38 -1.47 -20.09
C PHE A 113 -0.37 -1.08 -19.01
N SER A 114 -0.10 0.21 -18.89
CA SER A 114 0.50 0.80 -17.69
C SER A 114 -0.50 1.74 -17.02
N ILE A 115 -0.17 2.24 -15.84
CA ILE A 115 -1.02 3.20 -15.15
C ILE A 115 -0.53 4.62 -15.50
N ASN A 116 -1.43 5.60 -15.43
CA ASN A 116 -1.05 7.00 -15.53
C ASN A 116 0.14 7.33 -14.59
N ARG A 117 1.15 8.00 -15.15
CA ARG A 117 2.40 8.32 -14.48
C ARG A 117 2.21 9.11 -13.17
N LYS A 118 1.15 9.92 -13.04
CA LYS A 118 0.82 10.63 -11.79
C LYS A 118 0.60 9.67 -10.63
N ILE A 119 0.00 8.51 -10.90
CA ILE A 119 -0.26 7.46 -9.90
C ILE A 119 1.02 6.66 -9.65
N GLU A 120 1.71 6.26 -10.71
CA GLU A 120 2.96 5.49 -10.60
C GLU A 120 4.04 6.24 -9.80
N ASN A 121 4.16 7.56 -10.00
CA ASN A 121 5.12 8.41 -9.30
C ASN A 121 4.90 8.52 -7.78
N LYS A 122 3.78 8.01 -7.24
CA LYS A 122 3.59 7.90 -5.79
C LYS A 122 4.49 6.85 -5.17
N ILE A 123 4.91 5.86 -5.96
CA ILE A 123 5.60 4.67 -5.48
C ILE A 123 7.10 4.84 -5.68
N THR A 124 7.87 4.61 -4.62
CA THR A 124 9.32 4.40 -4.69
C THR A 124 9.61 2.97 -4.27
N PHE A 125 10.06 2.15 -5.21
CA PHE A 125 10.50 0.78 -4.93
C PHE A 125 11.92 0.78 -4.36
N ASN A 126 12.09 0.12 -3.23
CA ASN A 126 13.34 -0.04 -2.52
C ASN A 126 13.52 -1.49 -2.15
N ASN A 127 14.76 -1.96 -2.18
CA ASN A 127 15.11 -3.21 -1.54
C ASN A 127 15.23 -2.99 -0.03
N TYR A 128 14.50 -3.76 0.79
CA TYR A 128 14.50 -3.54 2.24
C TYR A 128 15.88 -3.72 2.88
N ASP A 129 16.75 -4.59 2.33
CA ASP A 129 18.12 -4.78 2.84
C ASP A 129 18.96 -3.50 2.77
N HIS A 130 18.61 -2.60 1.84
CA HIS A 130 19.34 -1.36 1.60
C HIS A 130 18.70 -0.16 2.30
N VAL A 131 17.57 -0.35 3.00
CA VAL A 131 16.85 0.72 3.67
C VAL A 131 17.37 0.90 5.08
N ASN A 132 17.85 2.13 5.36
CA ASN A 132 18.15 2.54 6.72
C ASN A 132 16.87 3.02 7.42
N PHE A 133 16.22 2.13 8.17
CA PHE A 133 14.98 2.40 8.90
C PHE A 133 15.08 3.57 9.91
N ASN A 134 16.27 3.84 10.46
CA ASN A 134 16.46 4.95 11.42
C ASN A 134 16.16 6.33 10.81
N LYS A 135 16.23 6.47 9.48
CA LYS A 135 15.87 7.72 8.77
C LYS A 135 14.36 8.01 8.78
N TYR A 136 13.56 7.04 9.20
CA TYR A 136 12.10 7.09 9.21
C TYR A 136 11.51 7.13 10.61
N ASN A 137 12.33 7.33 11.65
CA ASN A 137 11.86 7.41 13.03
C ASN A 137 10.73 8.43 13.19
N SER A 138 9.55 7.94 13.60
CA SER A 138 8.31 8.71 13.77
C SER A 138 7.92 9.53 12.53
N ARG A 139 7.94 8.89 11.36
CA ARG A 139 7.58 9.54 10.08
C ARG A 139 6.54 8.80 9.26
N LEU A 140 6.34 7.51 9.47
CA LEU A 140 5.38 6.73 8.70
C LEU A 140 3.98 6.84 9.29
N ASP A 141 2.98 7.08 8.45
CA ASP A 141 1.57 7.07 8.85
C ASP A 141 1.01 5.65 8.93
N ALA A 142 1.47 4.78 8.03
CA ALA A 142 1.10 3.38 8.03
C ALA A 142 2.17 2.44 7.46
N ILE A 143 2.12 1.20 7.91
CA ILE A 143 2.78 0.05 7.30
C ILE A 143 1.69 -0.89 6.79
N VAL A 144 1.75 -1.30 5.54
CA VAL A 144 0.77 -2.19 4.90
C VAL A 144 1.46 -3.45 4.41
N ILE A 145 0.89 -4.60 4.74
CA ILE A 145 1.41 -5.94 4.44
C ILE A 145 0.27 -6.79 3.92
N ALA A 146 0.13 -6.86 2.59
CA ALA A 146 -0.93 -7.66 1.98
C ALA A 146 -0.60 -9.15 1.88
N SER A 147 0.65 -9.55 2.14
CA SER A 147 1.07 -10.94 2.27
C SER A 147 2.23 -11.01 3.26
N LEU A 148 2.02 -11.72 4.37
CA LEU A 148 2.98 -11.79 5.46
C LEU A 148 4.04 -12.87 5.17
N THR A 149 5.31 -12.48 5.15
CA THR A 149 6.45 -13.40 5.18
C THR A 149 7.14 -13.32 6.55
N ASN A 150 7.98 -14.31 6.87
CA ASN A 150 8.75 -14.29 8.11
C ASN A 150 9.66 -13.05 8.20
N GLU A 151 10.25 -12.65 7.08
CA GLU A 151 11.12 -11.47 6.98
C GLU A 151 10.33 -10.19 7.25
N TYR A 152 9.13 -10.05 6.68
CA TYR A 152 8.27 -8.89 6.91
C TYR A 152 7.77 -8.85 8.35
N GLN A 153 7.48 -10.01 8.93
CA GLN A 153 7.14 -10.13 10.34
C GLN A 153 8.27 -9.62 11.25
N ASP A 154 9.52 -9.99 10.97
CA ASP A 154 10.68 -9.55 11.73
C ASP A 154 10.95 -8.05 11.57
N ILE A 155 10.81 -7.51 10.36
CA ILE A 155 10.92 -6.07 10.09
C ILE A 155 9.91 -5.30 10.94
N VAL A 156 8.64 -5.72 10.94
CA VAL A 156 7.57 -5.03 11.68
C VAL A 156 7.81 -5.10 13.17
N ARG A 157 8.12 -6.28 13.72
CA ARG A 157 8.42 -6.45 15.15
C ARG A 157 9.58 -5.58 15.60
N LYS A 158 10.61 -5.46 14.76
CA LYS A 158 11.83 -4.73 15.09
C LYS A 158 11.66 -3.22 14.98
N TYR A 159 10.97 -2.73 13.95
CA TYR A 159 11.02 -1.31 13.59
C TYR A 159 9.69 -0.56 13.72
N ALA A 160 8.52 -1.22 13.72
CA ALA A 160 7.23 -0.53 13.59
C ALA A 160 7.00 0.54 14.65
N GLN A 161 7.34 0.26 15.91
CA GLN A 161 7.22 1.22 17.02
C GLN A 161 8.01 2.51 16.76
N ASP A 162 9.22 2.38 16.22
CA ASP A 162 10.14 3.50 16.11
C ASP A 162 9.82 4.36 14.89
N ILE A 163 9.40 3.73 13.78
CA ILE A 163 9.23 4.41 12.49
C ILE A 163 7.82 4.98 12.26
N LEU A 164 6.78 4.41 12.87
CA LEU A 164 5.42 4.96 12.77
C LEU A 164 5.30 6.24 13.59
N ILE A 165 4.49 7.22 13.19
CA ILE A 165 4.09 8.34 14.06
C ILE A 165 3.21 7.84 15.22
N PRO A 166 3.09 8.58 16.34
CA PRO A 166 2.06 8.29 17.34
C PRO A 166 0.67 8.25 16.68
N GLY A 167 -0.10 7.18 16.93
CA GLY A 167 -1.36 6.93 16.24
C GLY A 167 -1.23 6.48 14.77
N GLY A 168 -0.03 6.13 14.31
CA GLY A 168 0.22 5.45 13.03
C GLY A 168 -0.19 3.97 13.10
N HIS A 169 -0.46 3.36 11.95
CA HIS A 169 -1.10 2.04 11.88
C HIS A 169 -0.25 0.97 11.19
N VAL A 170 -0.42 -0.29 11.59
CA VAL A 170 0.04 -1.46 10.84
C VAL A 170 -1.17 -2.25 10.38
N PHE A 171 -1.21 -2.58 9.09
CA PHE A 171 -2.23 -3.41 8.46
C PHE A 171 -1.59 -4.67 7.91
N ILE A 172 -2.09 -5.83 8.33
CA ILE A 172 -1.61 -7.15 7.93
C ILE A 172 -2.81 -7.93 7.37
N CYS A 173 -2.70 -8.40 6.13
CA CYS A 173 -3.77 -9.10 5.40
C CYS A 173 -4.15 -10.40 6.07
N ASP A 174 -3.15 -11.13 6.55
CA ASP A 174 -3.37 -12.46 7.06
C ASP A 174 -3.81 -12.33 8.51
N ASN A 175 -5.03 -12.81 8.76
CA ASN A 175 -5.59 -13.07 10.06
C ASN A 175 -4.81 -14.20 10.78
N SER A 176 -3.50 -14.34 10.61
CA SER A 176 -2.69 -15.40 11.23
C SER A 176 -2.00 -14.87 12.48
N HIS A 177 -2.48 -15.36 13.63
CA HIS A 177 -2.03 -15.09 15.00
C HIS A 177 -1.93 -13.60 15.41
N ALA A 178 -2.29 -13.28 16.65
CA ALA A 178 -2.06 -11.93 17.16
C ALA A 178 -0.56 -11.69 17.24
N LEU A 179 0.01 -11.01 16.23
CA LEU A 179 1.40 -10.61 16.26
C LEU A 179 1.58 -9.63 17.42
N GLU A 180 2.41 -9.99 18.39
CA GLU A 180 2.86 -9.05 19.40
C GLU A 180 3.88 -8.10 18.77
N ILE A 181 3.50 -6.83 18.65
CA ILE A 181 4.36 -5.76 18.15
C ILE A 181 4.57 -4.78 19.30
N LYS A 182 5.82 -4.59 19.69
CA LYS A 182 6.19 -3.73 20.81
C LYS A 182 5.64 -2.30 20.62
N GLY A 183 5.08 -1.71 21.67
CA GLY A 183 4.55 -0.34 21.63
C GLY A 183 3.31 -0.15 20.75
N MET A 184 2.67 -1.25 20.34
CA MET A 184 1.45 -1.21 19.53
C MET A 184 0.27 -1.80 20.30
N ARG A 185 -0.91 -1.20 20.10
CA ARG A 185 -2.19 -1.76 20.55
C ARG A 185 -2.89 -2.42 19.37
N CYS A 186 -3.30 -3.66 19.54
CA CYS A 186 -4.17 -4.35 18.60
C CYS A 186 -5.59 -3.76 18.68
N LEU A 187 -6.10 -3.20 17.57
CA LEU A 187 -7.47 -2.71 17.48
C LEU A 187 -8.42 -3.85 17.10
N LYS A 188 -7.96 -4.68 16.16
CA LYS A 188 -8.56 -5.95 15.76
C LYS A 188 -7.48 -6.79 15.08
N LYS A 189 -7.82 -8.03 14.78
CA LYS A 189 -6.91 -8.95 14.07
C LYS A 189 -6.37 -8.30 12.79
N GLY A 190 -5.04 -8.29 12.66
CA GLY A 190 -4.34 -7.67 11.52
C GLY A 190 -4.26 -6.15 11.54
N VAL A 191 -4.86 -5.44 12.52
CA VAL A 191 -4.84 -3.97 12.58
C VAL A 191 -4.32 -3.49 13.93
N TYR A 192 -3.21 -2.77 13.90
CA TYR A 192 -2.50 -2.28 15.07
C TYR A 192 -2.32 -0.76 14.99
N VAL A 193 -2.29 -0.10 16.14
CA VAL A 193 -2.02 1.33 16.27
C VAL A 193 -0.86 1.57 17.23
N ARG A 194 0.05 2.49 16.88
CA ARG A 194 1.13 2.92 17.77
C ARG A 194 0.54 3.72 18.94
N VAL A 195 0.85 3.28 20.15
CA VAL A 195 0.46 3.94 21.42
C VAL A 195 1.48 5.01 21.79
#